data_AF-A0A2I4B6B7-F1
#
_entry.id   AF-A0A2I4B6B7-F1
#
_cell.length_a   1.000
_cell.length_b   1.000
_cell.length_c   1.000
_cell.angle_alpha   90.00
_cell.angle_beta   90.00
_cell.angle_gamma   90.00
#
_symmetry.space_group_name_H-M   'P 1'
#
loop_
_entity.id
_entity.type
_entity.pdbx_description
1 polymer ?
#
loop_
_entity_poly.entity_id
_entity_poly.type
_entity_poly.pdbx_seq_one_letter_code
_entity_poly.pdbx_strand_id
1 'polypeptide(L)'
;MWKCKECDAQVTTRSLLLNHYRLNHGHFGRRHPYPCTYLKCPCTFKTWNALRSHLCRSHVDHTSQRSVDSTTFSCHHCSRSGIASLRELLIHINSHLKKHETIYCVFNNCSFQTNLYGTYQTHKNRKHSTFTLDDFKEGIVIRDSNVDSLNCSSRDPHLTQSDEFLYDSDREDDVLVVEKEDLHKVVEQKLALILLKLENCFHVPSAAVDQLLSELHYLLGSALVPVSHNILVDFFNNHNLQLDQLLIKELGCALGSSNPFSKALGKDGLLATSFKRKQYYKHNFNIVDPVQYILDAKAKRSFQYVPLLKILHQLLNQTNVFIKVEERRRQQQIVSDHLKYRFFEDGQYYKNNYFLSGEELRISVCLYVDD
;
A
#
# COMPACT_ATOMS: atom_id res chain seq x y z
N MET A 1 14.72 -14.46 -11.26
CA MET A 1 14.30 -13.09 -11.65
C MET A 1 12.79 -12.97 -11.58
N TRP A 2 12.30 -11.89 -11.00
CA TRP A 2 10.89 -11.53 -10.90
C TRP A 2 10.51 -10.67 -12.11
N LYS A 3 9.37 -10.97 -12.76
CA LYS A 3 8.93 -10.27 -13.97
C LYS A 3 7.69 -9.43 -13.70
N CYS A 4 7.66 -8.22 -14.24
CA CYS A 4 6.45 -7.41 -14.26
C CYS A 4 5.39 -8.05 -15.16
N LYS A 5 4.13 -7.96 -14.76
CA LYS A 5 2.99 -8.48 -15.53
C LYS A 5 2.41 -7.47 -16.52
N GLU A 6 2.80 -6.20 -16.44
CA GLU A 6 2.29 -5.10 -17.26
C GLU A 6 3.36 -4.49 -18.20
N CYS A 7 4.63 -4.78 -17.98
CA CYS A 7 5.72 -4.33 -18.86
C CYS A 7 6.87 -5.34 -18.89
N ASP A 8 7.85 -5.11 -19.76
CA ASP A 8 8.98 -6.03 -19.98
C ASP A 8 10.05 -6.01 -18.87
N ALA A 9 9.84 -5.24 -17.80
CA ALA A 9 10.81 -5.11 -16.71
C ALA A 9 10.99 -6.43 -15.94
N GLN A 10 12.25 -6.72 -15.62
CA GLN A 10 12.65 -7.86 -14.79
C GLN A 10 13.61 -7.39 -13.70
N VAL A 11 13.45 -7.92 -12.49
CA VAL A 11 14.23 -7.52 -11.31
C VAL A 11 14.70 -8.75 -10.53
N THR A 12 15.71 -8.56 -9.70
CA THR A 12 16.38 -9.65 -8.97
C THR A 12 15.53 -10.17 -7.80
N THR A 13 14.85 -9.27 -7.07
CA THR A 13 14.07 -9.61 -5.87
C THR A 13 12.59 -9.23 -5.96
N ARG A 14 11.78 -9.82 -5.09
CA ARG A 14 10.34 -9.54 -4.99
C ARG A 14 10.08 -8.11 -4.51
N SER A 15 10.87 -7.64 -3.55
CA SER A 15 10.79 -6.28 -3.00
C SER A 15 11.06 -5.23 -4.08
N LEU A 16 12.05 -5.48 -4.95
CA LEU A 16 12.30 -4.63 -6.12
C LEU A 16 11.13 -4.64 -7.11
N LEU A 17 10.43 -5.76 -7.30
CA LEU A 17 9.25 -5.80 -8.17
C LEU A 17 8.08 -5.00 -7.58
N LEU A 18 7.88 -5.09 -6.25
CA LEU A 18 6.89 -4.29 -5.54
C LEU A 18 7.20 -2.79 -5.64
N ASN A 19 8.47 -2.41 -5.50
CA ASN A 19 8.91 -1.03 -5.70
C ASN A 19 8.69 -0.57 -7.15
N HIS A 20 9.04 -1.40 -8.12
CA HIS A 20 8.80 -1.15 -9.54
C HIS A 20 7.31 -0.88 -9.81
N TYR A 21 6.38 -1.67 -9.25
CA TYR A 21 4.93 -1.41 -9.37
C TYR A 21 4.54 -0.03 -8.85
N ARG A 22 5.10 0.44 -7.72
CA ARG A 22 4.76 1.76 -7.16
C ARG A 22 5.39 2.92 -7.94
N LEU A 23 6.61 2.72 -8.44
CA LEU A 23 7.36 3.75 -9.15
C LEU A 23 6.84 3.91 -10.58
N ASN A 24 6.82 2.81 -11.34
CA ASN A 24 6.57 2.81 -12.78
C ASN A 24 5.09 2.57 -13.16
N HIS A 25 4.29 1.98 -12.26
CA HIS A 25 2.86 1.73 -12.49
C HIS A 25 1.97 2.49 -11.50
N GLY A 26 2.14 3.82 -11.45
CA GLY A 26 1.39 4.71 -10.56
C GLY A 26 -0.13 4.76 -10.78
N HIS A 27 -0.63 4.11 -11.84
CA HIS A 27 -2.05 3.98 -12.14
C HIS A 27 -2.73 2.86 -11.35
N PHE A 28 -1.98 1.97 -10.69
CA PHE A 28 -2.57 0.91 -9.87
C PHE A 28 -3.32 1.46 -8.64
N GLY A 29 -4.44 0.84 -8.30
CA GLY A 29 -5.35 1.26 -7.23
C GLY A 29 -6.75 0.67 -7.39
N ARG A 30 -7.77 1.40 -6.92
CA ARG A 30 -9.16 0.92 -6.95
C ARG A 30 -9.67 0.58 -8.36
N ARG A 31 -9.27 1.37 -9.36
CA ARG A 31 -9.72 1.23 -10.76
C ARG A 31 -8.83 0.30 -11.59
N HIS A 32 -7.57 0.13 -11.19
CA HIS A 32 -6.62 -0.83 -11.80
C HIS A 32 -5.95 -1.65 -10.69
N PRO A 33 -6.49 -2.82 -10.34
CA PRO A 33 -5.99 -3.63 -9.23
C PRO A 33 -4.52 -4.02 -9.39
N TYR A 34 -3.79 -4.02 -8.27
CA TYR A 34 -2.42 -4.51 -8.21
C TYR A 34 -2.38 -6.02 -8.45
N PRO A 35 -1.58 -6.52 -9.39
CA PRO A 35 -1.42 -7.95 -9.59
C PRO A 35 -0.51 -8.56 -8.52
N CYS A 36 -0.77 -9.82 -8.14
CA CYS A 36 0.19 -10.58 -7.33
C CYS A 36 1.54 -10.69 -8.07
N THR A 37 2.65 -10.55 -7.35
CA THR A 37 4.01 -10.63 -7.89
C THR A 37 4.40 -12.03 -8.36
N TYR A 38 3.75 -13.08 -7.86
CA TYR A 38 3.96 -14.44 -8.34
C TYR A 38 3.32 -14.62 -9.72
N LEU A 39 4.13 -14.97 -10.72
CA LEU A 39 3.71 -15.14 -12.12
C LEU A 39 2.49 -16.06 -12.26
N LYS A 40 2.48 -17.18 -11.53
CA LYS A 40 1.40 -18.19 -11.58
C LYS A 40 0.18 -17.84 -10.72
N CYS A 41 0.25 -16.79 -9.91
CA CYS A 41 -0.88 -16.37 -9.08
C CYS A 41 -1.80 -15.43 -9.89
N PRO A 42 -3.09 -15.78 -10.11
CA PRO A 42 -4.02 -14.95 -10.86
C PRO A 42 -4.64 -13.81 -10.03
N CYS A 43 -4.34 -13.74 -8.73
CA CYS A 43 -5.00 -12.78 -7.83
C CYS A 43 -4.58 -11.33 -8.10
N THR A 44 -5.55 -10.42 -7.98
CA THR A 44 -5.37 -8.97 -8.08
C THR A 44 -6.08 -8.23 -6.95
N PHE A 45 -5.62 -7.03 -6.59
CA PHE A 45 -6.04 -6.36 -5.35
C PHE A 45 -6.29 -4.86 -5.56
N LYS A 46 -7.42 -4.35 -5.07
CA LYS A 46 -7.77 -2.92 -5.17
C LYS A 46 -6.92 -2.02 -4.28
N THR A 47 -6.27 -2.57 -3.26
CA THR A 47 -5.45 -1.83 -2.30
C THR A 47 -4.09 -2.51 -2.12
N TRP A 48 -3.07 -1.69 -1.84
CA TRP A 48 -1.72 -2.18 -1.56
C TRP A 48 -1.69 -3.11 -0.34
N ASN A 49 -2.45 -2.78 0.71
CA ASN A 49 -2.51 -3.60 1.91
C ASN A 49 -3.13 -4.97 1.63
N ALA A 50 -4.17 -5.06 0.80
CA ALA A 50 -4.75 -6.34 0.42
C ALA A 50 -3.75 -7.21 -0.35
N LEU A 51 -2.95 -6.63 -1.25
CA LEU A 51 -1.83 -7.33 -1.90
C LEU A 51 -0.83 -7.83 -0.86
N ARG A 52 -0.35 -6.98 0.05
CA ARG A 52 0.63 -7.39 1.08
C ARG A 52 0.07 -8.50 1.96
N SER A 53 -1.17 -8.37 2.43
CA SER A 53 -1.83 -9.41 3.23
C SER A 53 -1.96 -10.72 2.46
N HIS A 54 -2.28 -10.68 1.17
CA HIS A 54 -2.29 -11.89 0.34
C HIS A 54 -0.91 -12.51 0.22
N LEU A 55 0.12 -11.72 -0.09
CA LEU A 55 1.49 -12.23 -0.21
C LEU A 55 1.93 -12.93 1.08
N CYS A 56 1.66 -12.34 2.26
CA CYS A 56 2.02 -12.93 3.55
C CYS A 56 1.18 -14.17 3.94
N ARG A 57 -0.01 -14.35 3.35
CA ARG A 57 -0.95 -15.43 3.75
C ARG A 57 -0.96 -16.58 2.76
N SER A 58 -0.75 -16.30 1.48
CA SER A 58 -0.93 -17.26 0.38
C SER A 58 0.40 -17.65 -0.28
N HIS A 59 1.46 -16.89 -0.04
CA HIS A 59 2.80 -17.16 -0.55
C HIS A 59 3.81 -17.12 0.59
N VAL A 60 3.52 -17.88 1.66
CA VAL A 60 4.51 -18.12 2.72
C VAL A 60 5.64 -18.92 2.10
N ASP A 61 6.84 -18.34 2.13
CA ASP A 61 8.05 -19.02 1.74
C ASP A 61 8.24 -20.23 2.68
N HIS A 62 8.12 -21.43 2.11
CA HIS A 62 8.43 -22.69 2.81
C HIS A 62 9.94 -22.87 3.06
N THR A 63 10.77 -21.86 2.80
CA THR A 63 12.23 -21.91 2.93
C THR A 63 12.75 -21.76 4.37
N SER A 64 11.88 -21.63 5.37
CA SER A 64 12.27 -21.66 6.80
C SER A 64 11.86 -22.95 7.51
N GLN A 65 11.95 -24.11 6.85
CA GLN A 65 12.10 -25.39 7.57
C GLN A 65 13.57 -25.55 7.99
N ARG A 66 13.97 -24.86 9.06
CA ARG A 66 15.17 -25.22 9.83
C ARG A 66 14.85 -25.14 11.33
N SER A 67 15.22 -26.22 12.00
CA SER A 67 15.05 -26.65 13.40
C SER A 67 13.62 -27.01 13.84
N VAL A 68 13.34 -28.32 13.77
CA VAL A 68 12.27 -28.97 14.54
C VAL A 68 12.65 -28.88 16.01
N ASP A 69 12.15 -27.85 16.70
CA ASP A 69 11.90 -27.98 18.13
C ASP A 69 10.59 -28.77 18.26
N SER A 70 10.63 -29.93 18.92
CA SER A 70 9.56 -30.91 19.04
C SER A 70 8.41 -30.45 19.96
N THR A 71 7.89 -29.26 19.70
CA THR A 71 6.72 -28.71 20.38
C THR A 71 5.53 -28.72 19.43
N THR A 72 4.51 -29.52 19.76
CA THR A 72 3.24 -29.52 19.05
C THR A 72 2.12 -28.98 19.93
N PHE A 73 1.02 -28.56 19.30
CA PHE A 73 -0.11 -27.98 20.01
C PHE A 73 -1.38 -28.85 19.85
N SER A 74 -2.24 -28.79 20.86
CA SER A 74 -3.54 -29.46 20.90
C SER A 74 -4.66 -28.48 21.17
N CYS A 75 -5.81 -28.72 20.55
CA CYS A 75 -7.01 -27.94 20.79
C CYS A 75 -7.74 -28.47 22.03
N HIS A 76 -8.11 -27.60 22.95
CA HIS A 76 -8.95 -27.97 24.11
C HIS A 76 -10.44 -28.06 23.79
N HIS A 77 -10.86 -27.61 22.60
CA HIS A 77 -12.27 -27.61 22.20
C HIS A 77 -12.63 -28.82 21.34
N CYS A 78 -11.67 -29.44 20.65
CA CYS A 78 -11.90 -30.64 19.84
C CYS A 78 -10.70 -31.59 19.88
N SER A 79 -10.87 -32.83 19.41
CA SER A 79 -9.83 -33.88 19.43
C SER A 79 -8.63 -33.65 18.50
N ARG A 80 -8.42 -32.43 18.00
CA ARG A 80 -7.29 -32.11 17.11
C ARG A 80 -6.02 -31.88 17.92
N SER A 81 -5.03 -32.75 17.73
CA SER A 81 -3.67 -32.68 18.29
C SER A 81 -2.61 -32.64 17.18
N GLY A 82 -1.34 -32.46 17.56
CA GLY A 82 -0.22 -32.47 16.61
C GLY A 82 -0.12 -31.23 15.71
N ILE A 83 -0.64 -30.08 16.16
CA ILE A 83 -0.58 -28.82 15.42
C ILE A 83 0.86 -28.29 15.48
N ALA A 84 1.46 -27.99 14.33
CA ALA A 84 2.91 -27.77 14.23
C ALA A 84 3.38 -26.38 14.71
N SER A 85 2.45 -25.42 14.86
CA SER A 85 2.81 -24.09 15.35
C SER A 85 1.67 -23.39 16.08
N LEU A 86 2.02 -22.42 16.91
CA LEU A 86 1.07 -21.54 17.57
C LEU A 86 0.17 -20.80 16.57
N ARG A 87 0.73 -20.38 15.42
CA ARG A 87 -0.03 -19.72 14.36
C ARG A 87 -1.14 -20.63 13.84
N GLU A 88 -0.85 -21.90 13.62
CA GLU A 88 -1.83 -22.88 13.18
C GLU A 88 -2.88 -23.16 14.26
N LEU A 89 -2.49 -23.20 15.54
CA LEU A 89 -3.42 -23.35 16.66
C LEU A 89 -4.42 -22.18 16.69
N LEU A 90 -3.94 -20.95 16.55
CA LEU A 90 -4.80 -19.76 16.54
C LEU A 90 -5.71 -19.71 15.32
N ILE A 91 -5.23 -20.12 14.13
CA ILE A 91 -6.07 -20.25 12.93
C ILE A 91 -7.17 -21.30 13.16
N HIS A 92 -6.82 -22.40 13.80
CA HIS A 92 -7.75 -23.46 14.13
C HIS A 92 -8.82 -23.00 15.14
N ILE A 93 -8.44 -22.31 16.23
CA ILE A 93 -9.39 -21.69 17.17
C ILE A 93 -10.33 -20.72 16.46
N ASN A 94 -9.80 -19.91 15.55
CA ASN A 94 -10.61 -19.00 14.76
C ASN A 94 -11.63 -19.72 13.86
N SER A 95 -11.36 -20.97 13.46
CA SER A 95 -12.32 -21.76 12.67
C SER A 95 -13.54 -22.18 13.48
N HIS A 96 -13.37 -22.47 14.77
CA HIS A 96 -14.46 -22.76 15.70
C HIS A 96 -15.32 -21.51 15.97
N LEU A 97 -14.69 -20.33 16.17
CA LEU A 97 -15.42 -19.05 16.35
C LEU A 97 -16.23 -18.66 15.11
N LYS A 98 -15.74 -18.99 13.90
CA LYS A 98 -16.49 -18.79 12.65
C LYS A 98 -17.71 -19.70 12.52
N LYS A 99 -17.73 -20.83 13.22
CA LYS A 99 -18.89 -21.73 13.34
C LYS A 99 -19.81 -21.36 14.50
N HIS A 100 -19.56 -20.22 15.16
CA HIS A 100 -20.29 -19.75 16.33
C HIS A 100 -20.21 -20.71 17.54
N GLU A 101 -19.16 -21.53 17.60
CA GLU A 101 -18.88 -22.38 18.75
C GLU A 101 -18.29 -21.53 19.89
N THR A 102 -18.74 -21.76 21.13
CA THR A 102 -18.22 -21.08 22.33
C THR A 102 -16.88 -21.67 22.71
N ILE A 103 -15.83 -20.85 22.68
CA ILE A 103 -14.46 -21.27 23.01
C ILE A 103 -13.96 -20.55 24.25
N TYR A 104 -13.29 -21.31 25.12
CA TYR A 104 -12.54 -20.79 26.25
C TYR A 104 -11.18 -20.26 25.81
N CYS A 105 -10.71 -19.20 26.47
CA CYS A 105 -9.36 -18.68 26.31
C CYS A 105 -8.34 -19.80 26.59
N VAL A 106 -7.31 -19.87 25.74
CA VAL A 106 -6.27 -20.91 25.79
C VAL A 106 -5.17 -20.61 26.80
N PHE A 107 -5.13 -19.39 27.35
CA PHE A 107 -4.12 -18.98 28.32
C PHE A 107 -4.48 -19.46 29.72
N ASN A 108 -3.45 -19.87 30.46
CA ASN A 108 -3.56 -20.29 31.84
C ASN A 108 -4.12 -19.14 32.70
N ASN A 109 -4.84 -19.49 33.76
CA ASN A 109 -5.53 -18.53 34.64
C ASN A 109 -6.51 -17.57 33.93
N CYS A 110 -6.95 -17.91 32.71
CA CYS A 110 -7.97 -17.15 31.98
C CYS A 110 -9.26 -17.95 31.80
N SER A 111 -10.33 -17.50 32.46
CA SER A 111 -11.68 -18.07 32.40
C SER A 111 -12.56 -17.43 31.31
N PHE A 112 -12.03 -16.49 30.53
CA PHE A 112 -12.76 -15.83 29.47
C PHE A 112 -13.24 -16.84 28.41
N GLN A 113 -14.48 -16.69 27.95
CA GLN A 113 -15.04 -17.48 26.86
C GLN A 113 -15.90 -16.60 25.95
N THR A 114 -15.96 -16.95 24.67
CA THR A 114 -16.84 -16.25 23.72
C THR A 114 -17.09 -17.12 22.50
N ASN A 115 -18.19 -16.85 21.80
CA ASN A 115 -18.50 -17.39 20.49
C ASN A 115 -18.33 -16.34 19.37
N LEU A 116 -17.80 -15.15 19.69
CA LEU A 116 -17.61 -14.05 18.76
C LEU A 116 -16.12 -13.85 18.43
N TYR A 117 -15.79 -13.98 17.14
CA TYR A 117 -14.42 -13.84 16.61
C TYR A 117 -13.73 -12.53 17.06
N GLY A 118 -14.38 -11.38 16.86
CA GLY A 118 -13.78 -10.08 17.19
C GLY A 118 -13.55 -9.88 18.68
N THR A 119 -14.43 -10.43 19.52
CA THR A 119 -14.33 -10.36 20.98
C THR A 119 -13.17 -11.20 21.48
N TYR A 120 -12.97 -12.40 20.93
CA TYR A 120 -11.84 -13.26 21.26
C TYR A 120 -10.50 -12.59 20.91
N GLN A 121 -10.40 -12.00 19.71
CA GLN A 121 -9.18 -11.34 19.27
C GLN A 121 -8.85 -10.11 20.13
N THR A 122 -9.87 -9.32 20.49
CA THR A 122 -9.71 -8.14 21.35
C THR A 122 -9.28 -8.55 22.77
N HIS A 123 -9.90 -9.60 23.31
CA HIS A 123 -9.51 -10.15 24.61
C HIS A 123 -8.06 -10.62 24.61
N LYS A 124 -7.68 -11.44 23.61
CA LYS A 124 -6.31 -11.96 23.45
C LYS A 124 -5.30 -10.82 23.41
N ASN A 125 -5.52 -9.82 22.55
CA ASN A 125 -4.57 -8.72 22.38
C ASN A 125 -4.46 -7.81 23.61
N ARG A 126 -5.52 -7.67 24.41
CA ARG A 126 -5.51 -6.78 25.59
C ARG A 126 -5.00 -7.45 26.86
N LYS A 127 -5.18 -8.76 26.99
CA LYS A 127 -4.86 -9.52 28.21
C LYS A 127 -3.66 -10.45 28.05
N HIS A 128 -3.31 -10.79 26.82
CA HIS A 128 -2.26 -11.74 26.47
C HIS A 128 -1.45 -11.20 25.27
N SER A 129 -1.03 -9.92 25.34
CA SER A 129 -0.20 -9.28 24.31
C SER A 129 1.23 -9.82 24.25
N THR A 130 1.73 -10.28 25.39
CA THR A 130 3.07 -10.85 25.60
C THR A 130 2.90 -12.14 26.38
N PHE A 131 3.37 -13.24 25.82
CA PHE A 131 3.28 -14.55 26.46
C PHE A 131 4.41 -15.47 25.99
N THR A 132 4.62 -16.53 26.73
CA THR A 132 5.56 -17.63 26.53
C THR A 132 4.79 -18.94 26.33
N LEU A 133 5.50 -20.04 26.04
CA LEU A 133 4.85 -21.35 25.91
C LEU A 133 4.27 -21.87 27.23
N ASP A 134 4.75 -21.39 28.37
CA ASP A 134 4.29 -21.81 29.70
C ASP A 134 2.99 -21.09 30.14
N ASP A 135 2.59 -20.05 29.40
CA ASP A 135 1.37 -19.28 29.69
C ASP A 135 0.10 -19.95 29.14
N PHE A 136 0.20 -21.10 28.47
CA PHE A 136 -0.95 -21.85 27.97
C PHE A 136 -1.52 -22.80 29.02
N LYS A 137 -2.82 -23.11 28.92
CA LYS A 137 -3.43 -24.14 29.76
C LYS A 137 -2.75 -25.50 29.55
N GLU A 138 -2.69 -26.28 30.62
CA GLU A 138 -2.15 -27.64 30.62
C GLU A 138 -2.84 -28.50 29.55
N GLY A 139 -2.06 -29.17 28.70
CA GLY A 139 -2.60 -29.99 27.60
C GLY A 139 -2.76 -29.26 26.27
N ILE A 140 -2.40 -27.97 26.17
CA ILE A 140 -2.34 -27.24 24.88
C ILE A 140 -0.97 -27.32 24.23
N VAL A 141 0.10 -27.32 25.03
CA VAL A 141 1.49 -27.44 24.56
C VAL A 141 1.97 -28.84 24.89
N ILE A 142 2.35 -29.60 23.86
CA ILE A 142 2.90 -30.95 23.97
C ILE A 142 4.39 -30.88 23.61
N ARG A 143 5.26 -31.17 24.57
CA ARG A 143 6.71 -31.30 24.37
C ARG A 143 7.06 -32.78 24.35
N ASP A 144 7.71 -33.28 23.30
CA ASP A 144 8.20 -34.66 23.29
C ASP A 144 9.39 -34.78 24.25
N SER A 145 9.18 -35.40 25.40
CA SER A 145 10.22 -35.68 26.39
C SER A 145 11.03 -36.92 26.00
N ASN A 146 11.86 -36.79 24.97
CA ASN A 146 12.91 -37.75 24.63
C ASN A 146 14.11 -37.05 23.95
N VAL A 147 14.77 -36.14 24.68
CA VAL A 147 16.20 -35.87 24.49
C VAL A 147 16.80 -35.61 25.86
N ASP A 148 17.78 -36.44 26.23
CA ASP A 148 18.51 -36.39 27.47
C ASP A 148 19.19 -35.04 27.73
N SER A 149 19.18 -34.70 29.02
CA SER A 149 20.00 -33.72 29.73
C SER A 149 21.25 -33.20 29.00
N LEU A 150 21.19 -31.96 28.52
CA LEU A 150 22.36 -31.09 28.43
C LEU A 150 21.96 -29.66 28.80
N ASN A 151 22.56 -29.22 29.89
CA ASN A 151 22.41 -27.92 30.53
C ASN A 151 22.71 -26.80 29.51
N CYS A 152 21.67 -26.08 29.05
CA CYS A 152 21.83 -24.83 28.35
C CYS A 152 20.75 -23.87 28.85
N SER A 153 21.17 -22.80 29.53
CA SER A 153 20.29 -21.71 29.95
C SER A 153 19.80 -20.95 28.72
N SER A 154 18.75 -21.45 28.08
CA SER A 154 18.06 -20.80 26.98
C SER A 154 17.12 -19.74 27.53
N ARG A 155 17.45 -18.47 27.27
CA ARG A 155 16.54 -17.33 27.44
C ARG A 155 15.33 -17.56 26.51
N ASP A 156 14.15 -17.71 27.08
CA ASP A 156 12.90 -17.84 26.32
C ASP A 156 12.69 -16.62 25.41
N PRO A 157 12.43 -16.81 24.10
CA PRO A 157 12.08 -15.71 23.22
C PRO A 157 10.66 -15.25 23.55
N HIS A 158 10.52 -14.01 24.02
CA HIS A 158 9.23 -13.34 24.19
C HIS A 158 8.47 -13.32 22.85
N LEU A 159 7.37 -14.08 22.75
CA LEU A 159 6.52 -14.09 21.56
C LEU A 159 5.62 -12.85 21.60
N THR A 160 6.05 -11.78 20.94
CA THR A 160 5.24 -10.60 20.67
C THR A 160 4.55 -10.77 19.31
N GLN A 161 3.23 -10.82 19.30
CA GLN A 161 2.46 -10.74 18.06
C GLN A 161 1.94 -9.32 17.92
N SER A 162 2.80 -8.42 17.42
CA SER A 162 2.33 -7.18 16.86
C SER A 162 1.73 -7.46 15.49
N ASP A 163 0.50 -6.97 15.25
CA ASP A 163 -0.07 -6.82 13.91
C ASP A 163 0.62 -5.62 13.22
N GLU A 164 1.94 -5.50 13.40
CA GLU A 164 2.76 -4.45 12.85
C GLU A 164 3.18 -4.83 11.45
N PHE A 165 2.94 -3.87 10.57
CA PHE A 165 3.66 -3.62 9.33
C PHE A 165 5.09 -4.17 9.36
N LEU A 166 5.26 -5.43 8.97
CA LEU A 166 6.55 -5.95 8.56
C LEU A 166 6.97 -5.11 7.33
N TYR A 167 7.82 -4.11 7.58
CA TYR A 167 8.73 -3.63 6.56
C TYR A 167 9.52 -4.86 6.14
N ASP A 168 9.33 -5.26 4.89
CA ASP A 168 10.19 -6.22 4.21
C ASP A 168 11.52 -5.47 4.02
N SER A 169 12.29 -5.35 5.09
CA SER A 169 13.63 -4.78 5.08
C SER A 169 14.61 -5.90 4.80
N ASP A 170 14.40 -6.62 3.70
CA ASP A 170 15.50 -7.27 2.99
C ASP A 170 16.30 -6.14 2.34
N ARG A 171 17.20 -5.55 3.14
CA ARG A 171 18.30 -4.77 2.63
C ARG A 171 19.30 -5.75 2.02
N GLU A 172 19.12 -6.02 0.74
CA GLU A 172 20.24 -6.33 -0.12
C GLU A 172 20.38 -5.20 -1.14
N ASP A 173 21.59 -4.68 -1.14
CA ASP A 173 22.07 -3.49 -1.82
C ASP A 173 22.18 -3.78 -3.33
N ASP A 174 21.08 -3.65 -4.04
CA ASP A 174 21.08 -3.45 -5.49
C ASP A 174 20.41 -2.10 -5.75
N VAL A 175 21.21 -1.04 -5.61
CA VAL A 175 20.86 0.30 -6.08
C VAL A 175 20.63 0.19 -7.58
N LEU A 176 19.35 0.14 -7.98
CA LEU A 176 18.97 0.52 -9.33
C LEU A 176 19.59 1.90 -9.58
N VAL A 177 20.50 1.97 -10.54
CA VAL A 177 21.05 3.22 -11.09
C VAL A 177 19.90 3.92 -11.82
N VAL A 178 18.98 4.48 -11.03
CA VAL A 178 18.15 5.61 -11.46
C VAL A 178 19.07 6.79 -11.32
N GLU A 179 19.38 7.46 -12.43
CA GLU A 179 20.19 8.68 -12.43
C GLU A 179 19.70 9.60 -11.30
N LYS A 180 20.60 9.98 -10.40
CA LYS A 180 20.29 10.71 -9.14
C LYS A 180 19.43 11.97 -9.35
N GLU A 181 19.51 12.57 -10.54
CA GLU A 181 18.76 13.77 -10.94
C GLU A 181 17.26 13.49 -11.19
N ASP A 182 16.84 12.24 -11.35
CA ASP A 182 15.44 11.89 -11.57
C ASP A 182 14.68 11.58 -10.26
N LEU A 183 15.35 11.04 -9.23
CA LEU A 183 14.64 10.60 -8.02
C LEU A 183 14.01 11.77 -7.22
N HIS A 184 14.67 12.93 -7.16
CA HIS A 184 14.10 14.13 -6.53
C HIS A 184 12.83 14.59 -7.26
N LYS A 185 12.86 14.60 -8.60
CA LYS A 185 11.70 14.94 -9.44
C LYS A 185 10.60 13.91 -9.28
N VAL A 186 10.93 12.62 -9.22
CA VAL A 186 9.95 11.55 -8.97
C VAL A 186 9.26 11.75 -7.61
N VAL A 187 10.01 12.06 -6.54
CA VAL A 187 9.42 12.33 -5.22
C VAL A 187 8.51 13.56 -5.27
N GLU A 188 8.97 14.65 -5.87
CA GLU A 188 8.18 15.88 -6.02
C GLU A 188 6.90 15.64 -6.83
N GLN A 189 6.99 14.95 -7.97
CA GLN A 189 5.85 14.63 -8.82
C GLN A 189 4.86 13.70 -8.12
N LYS A 190 5.34 12.70 -7.35
CA LYS A 190 4.47 11.81 -6.57
C LYS A 190 3.78 12.57 -5.44
N LEU A 191 4.49 13.48 -4.77
CA LEU A 191 3.89 14.37 -3.77
C LEU A 191 2.81 15.26 -4.40
N ALA A 192 3.10 15.90 -5.53
CA ALA A 192 2.13 16.69 -6.29
C ALA A 192 0.88 15.87 -6.67
N LEU A 193 1.05 14.61 -7.09
CA LEU A 193 -0.06 13.72 -7.42
C LEU A 193 -0.93 13.37 -6.19
N ILE A 194 -0.32 13.18 -5.02
CA ILE A 194 -1.03 12.96 -3.76
C ILE A 194 -1.87 14.19 -3.42
N LEU A 195 -1.28 15.37 -3.49
CA LEU A 195 -1.96 16.64 -3.21
C LEU A 195 -3.10 16.90 -4.19
N LEU A 196 -2.88 16.65 -5.49
CA LEU A 196 -3.93 16.76 -6.51
C LEU A 196 -5.12 15.85 -6.18
N LYS A 197 -4.87 14.61 -5.76
CA LYS A 197 -5.93 13.67 -5.37
C LYS A 197 -6.67 14.11 -4.11
N LEU A 198 -5.96 14.62 -3.10
CA LEU A 198 -6.59 15.17 -1.89
C LEU A 198 -7.55 16.30 -2.24
N GLU A 199 -7.09 17.24 -3.07
CA GLU A 199 -7.88 18.42 -3.44
C GLU A 199 -9.06 18.08 -4.37
N ASN A 200 -8.88 17.17 -5.34
CA ASN A 200 -9.85 16.98 -6.43
C ASN A 200 -10.61 15.65 -6.42
N CYS A 201 -10.10 14.62 -5.75
CA CYS A 201 -10.80 13.33 -5.63
C CYS A 201 -11.41 13.13 -4.24
N PHE A 202 -10.81 13.75 -3.21
CA PHE A 202 -11.30 13.68 -1.83
C PHE A 202 -11.90 15.00 -1.35
N HIS A 203 -11.93 16.02 -2.22
CA HIS A 203 -12.52 17.34 -1.99
C HIS A 203 -12.03 18.00 -0.69
N VAL A 204 -10.77 17.74 -0.31
CA VAL A 204 -10.16 18.38 0.86
C VAL A 204 -9.96 19.86 0.53
N PRO A 205 -10.48 20.81 1.33
CA PRO A 205 -10.32 22.23 1.07
C PRO A 205 -8.84 22.62 1.01
N SER A 206 -8.45 23.47 0.05
CA SER A 206 -7.04 23.89 -0.09
C SER A 206 -6.46 24.52 1.18
N ALA A 207 -7.27 25.20 2.00
CA ALA A 207 -6.81 25.74 3.28
C ALA A 207 -6.40 24.64 4.27
N ALA A 208 -7.13 23.52 4.31
CA ALA A 208 -6.77 22.38 5.14
C ALA A 208 -5.50 21.67 4.63
N VAL A 209 -5.34 21.59 3.30
CA VAL A 209 -4.10 21.09 2.69
C VAL A 209 -2.92 22.00 3.03
N ASP A 210 -3.07 23.32 2.91
CA ASP A 210 -2.02 24.29 3.23
C ASP A 210 -1.60 24.19 4.70
N GLN A 211 -2.56 24.07 5.63
CA GLN A 211 -2.27 23.86 7.05
C GLN A 211 -1.50 22.55 7.29
N LEU A 212 -1.96 21.44 6.69
CA LEU A 212 -1.27 20.15 6.79
C LEU A 212 0.18 20.23 6.28
N LEU A 213 0.40 20.89 5.14
CA LEU A 213 1.73 21.02 4.55
C LEU A 213 2.64 21.93 5.36
N SER A 214 2.11 22.99 5.97
CA SER A 214 2.85 23.86 6.89
C SER A 214 3.36 23.07 8.10
N GLU A 215 2.49 22.30 8.75
CA GLU A 215 2.88 21.45 9.88
C GLU A 215 3.89 20.38 9.47
N LEU A 216 3.68 19.74 8.32
CA LEU A 216 4.61 18.74 7.80
C LEU A 216 5.98 19.34 7.49
N HIS A 217 6.02 20.53 6.89
CA HIS A 217 7.27 21.24 6.63
C HIS A 217 8.00 21.61 7.93
N TYR A 218 7.28 22.08 8.96
CA TYR A 218 7.86 22.33 10.29
C TYR A 218 8.45 21.05 10.91
N LEU A 219 7.74 19.93 10.83
CA LEU A 219 8.20 18.66 11.37
C LEU A 219 9.50 18.21 10.68
N LEU A 220 9.52 18.24 9.36
CA LEU A 220 10.66 17.77 8.54
C LEU A 220 11.87 18.71 8.59
N GLY A 221 11.64 20.03 8.60
CA GLY A 221 12.70 21.03 8.51
C GLY A 221 13.26 21.48 9.85
N SER A 222 12.47 21.42 10.93
CA SER A 222 12.84 22.00 12.23
C SER A 222 12.75 20.98 13.37
N ALA A 223 11.60 20.33 13.56
CA ALA A 223 11.37 19.48 14.73
C ALA A 223 12.24 18.21 14.72
N LEU A 224 12.54 17.68 13.53
CA LEU A 224 13.37 16.49 13.37
C LEU A 224 14.88 16.78 13.50
N VAL A 225 15.34 18.02 13.35
CA VAL A 225 16.78 18.35 13.36
C VAL A 225 17.48 17.94 14.67
N PRO A 226 16.93 18.24 15.87
CA PRO A 226 17.54 17.79 17.13
C PRO A 226 17.53 16.27 17.28
N VAL A 227 16.50 15.59 16.77
CA VAL A 227 16.40 14.13 16.81
C VAL A 227 17.48 13.52 15.91
N SER A 228 17.62 14.02 14.68
CA SER A 228 18.69 13.59 13.77
C SER A 228 20.07 13.86 14.36
N HIS A 229 20.27 15.00 15.01
CA HIS A 229 21.52 15.31 15.70
C HIS A 229 21.85 14.26 16.77
N ASN A 230 20.91 13.93 17.66
CA ASN A 230 21.15 12.95 18.71
C ASN A 230 21.43 11.55 18.15
N ILE A 231 20.70 11.13 17.12
CA ILE A 231 20.95 9.85 16.43
C ILE A 231 22.37 9.82 15.84
N LEU A 232 22.83 10.91 15.22
CA LEU A 232 24.18 11.00 14.68
C LEU A 232 25.24 10.96 15.78
N VAL A 233 25.04 11.70 16.87
CA VAL A 233 25.94 11.66 18.05
C VAL A 233 26.06 10.25 18.59
N ASP A 234 24.93 9.57 18.81
CA ASP A 234 24.90 8.20 19.33
C ASP A 234 25.59 7.23 18.36
N PHE A 235 25.32 7.36 17.05
CA PHE A 235 25.97 6.55 16.02
C PHE A 235 27.50 6.71 16.05
N PHE A 236 28.00 7.95 16.05
CA PHE A 236 29.44 8.19 16.03
C PHE A 236 30.12 7.74 17.33
N ASN A 237 29.49 7.97 18.49
CA ASN A 237 29.99 7.49 19.78
C ASN A 237 30.08 5.95 19.81
N ASN A 238 29.05 5.25 19.33
CA ASN A 238 29.03 3.78 19.29
C ASN A 238 30.09 3.19 18.36
N HIS A 239 30.56 3.96 17.37
CA HIS A 239 31.63 3.55 16.45
C HIS A 239 33.00 4.11 16.83
N ASN A 240 33.15 4.70 18.02
CA ASN A 240 34.39 5.35 18.49
C ASN A 240 34.94 6.42 17.53
N LEU A 241 34.06 7.09 16.80
CA LEU A 241 34.41 8.17 15.88
C LEU A 241 34.26 9.51 16.61
N GLN A 242 35.36 10.22 16.82
CA GLN A 242 35.34 11.58 17.37
C GLN A 242 35.12 12.58 16.25
N LEU A 243 33.87 13.04 16.08
CA LEU A 243 33.57 14.19 15.23
C LEU A 243 33.27 15.43 16.07
N ASP A 244 33.64 16.58 15.51
CA ASP A 244 33.28 17.89 16.05
C ASP A 244 31.75 18.03 16.10
N GLN A 245 31.23 18.52 17.24
CA GLN A 245 29.81 18.78 17.43
C GLN A 245 29.27 19.79 16.40
N LEU A 246 30.09 20.74 15.94
CA LEU A 246 29.69 21.65 14.88
C LEU A 246 29.44 20.90 13.57
N LEU A 247 30.28 19.93 13.23
CA LEU A 247 30.16 19.12 12.02
C LEU A 247 28.95 18.18 12.10
N ILE A 248 28.68 17.59 13.27
CA ILE A 248 27.46 16.79 13.50
C ILE A 248 26.19 17.64 13.35
N LYS A 249 26.21 18.88 13.86
CA LYS A 249 25.12 19.83 13.69
C LYS A 249 24.92 20.21 12.22
N GLU A 250 25.99 20.50 11.49
CA GLU A 250 25.93 20.78 10.05
C GLU A 250 25.38 19.60 9.26
N LEU A 251 25.79 18.38 9.56
CA LEU A 251 25.22 17.15 8.99
C LEU A 251 23.72 17.04 9.27
N GLY A 252 23.28 17.25 10.51
CA GLY A 252 21.87 17.25 10.87
C GLY A 252 21.06 18.29 10.09
N CYS A 253 21.58 19.51 9.97
CA CYS A 253 20.97 20.57 9.17
C CYS A 253 20.94 20.24 7.68
N ALA A 254 22.02 19.66 7.14
CA ALA A 254 22.11 19.24 5.75
C ALA A 254 21.08 18.15 5.42
N LEU A 255 20.86 17.19 6.32
CA LEU A 255 19.84 16.14 6.17
C LEU A 255 18.42 16.73 6.15
N GLY A 256 18.12 17.67 7.06
CA GLY A 256 16.81 18.34 7.11
C GLY A 256 16.52 19.19 5.87
N SER A 257 17.52 19.95 5.40
CA SER A 257 17.39 20.87 4.26
C SER A 257 17.52 20.20 2.89
N SER A 258 18.19 19.05 2.81
CA SER A 258 18.33 18.27 1.56
C SER A 258 17.13 17.38 1.27
N ASN A 259 16.22 17.21 2.24
CA ASN A 259 15.02 16.41 2.07
C ASN A 259 14.14 16.96 0.92
N PRO A 260 13.82 16.16 -0.11
CA PRO A 260 12.97 16.59 -1.23
C PRO A 260 11.60 17.12 -0.78
N PHE A 261 11.02 16.58 0.29
CA PHE A 261 9.76 17.07 0.84
C PHE A 261 9.92 18.46 1.44
N SER A 262 10.97 18.69 2.24
CA SER A 262 11.26 20.01 2.80
C SER A 262 11.47 21.05 1.69
N LYS A 263 12.20 20.71 0.62
CA LYS A 263 12.41 21.61 -0.53
C LYS A 263 11.11 21.91 -1.29
N ALA A 264 10.29 20.89 -1.57
CA ALA A 264 9.06 21.07 -2.32
C ALA A 264 7.98 21.87 -1.55
N LEU A 265 7.98 21.76 -0.22
CA LEU A 265 7.01 22.40 0.67
C LEU A 265 7.48 23.72 1.29
N GLY A 266 8.77 24.02 1.25
CA GLY A 266 9.34 25.24 1.81
C GLY A 266 8.89 26.51 1.08
N LYS A 267 9.26 27.68 1.61
CA LYS A 267 8.82 29.00 1.11
C LYS A 267 8.96 29.15 -0.41
N ASP A 268 10.07 28.69 -0.96
CA ASP A 268 10.38 28.76 -2.40
C ASP A 268 9.98 27.50 -3.16
N GLY A 269 9.48 26.48 -2.47
CA GLY A 269 9.04 25.21 -3.04
C GLY A 269 7.86 25.35 -4.00
N LEU A 270 7.82 24.48 -5.01
CA LEU A 270 6.81 24.47 -6.06
C LEU A 270 5.43 23.99 -5.61
N LEU A 271 5.34 23.37 -4.42
CA LEU A 271 4.09 22.81 -3.88
C LEU A 271 3.61 23.51 -2.60
N ALA A 272 4.30 24.58 -2.18
CA ALA A 272 4.13 25.23 -0.88
C ALA A 272 2.77 25.89 -0.67
N THR A 273 2.10 26.35 -1.73
CA THR A 273 0.82 27.06 -1.64
C THR A 273 -0.17 26.53 -2.66
N SER A 274 -1.47 26.71 -2.41
CA SER A 274 -2.53 26.36 -3.38
C SER A 274 -2.27 26.95 -4.78
N PHE A 275 -1.78 28.19 -4.85
CA PHE A 275 -1.44 28.82 -6.14
C PHE A 275 -0.30 28.07 -6.86
N LYS A 276 0.82 27.84 -6.17
CA LYS A 276 1.98 27.15 -6.75
C LYS A 276 1.64 25.70 -7.15
N ARG A 277 0.85 24.99 -6.33
CA ARG A 277 0.34 23.65 -6.66
C ARG A 277 -0.48 23.65 -7.94
N LYS A 278 -1.46 24.55 -8.06
CA LYS A 278 -2.27 24.68 -9.29
C LYS A 278 -1.40 24.95 -10.51
N GLN A 279 -0.41 25.83 -10.39
CA GLN A 279 0.55 26.08 -11.46
C GLN A 279 1.34 24.82 -11.79
N TYR A 280 1.89 24.12 -10.79
CA TYR A 280 2.62 22.88 -10.98
C TYR A 280 1.78 21.82 -11.71
N TYR A 281 0.53 21.64 -11.30
CA TYR A 281 -0.36 20.66 -11.91
C TYR A 281 -0.60 20.94 -13.40
N LYS A 282 -0.81 22.20 -13.78
CA LYS A 282 -1.00 22.59 -15.19
C LYS A 282 0.22 22.26 -16.05
N HIS A 283 1.42 22.49 -15.52
CA HIS A 283 2.66 22.25 -16.26
C HIS A 283 3.03 20.77 -16.32
N ASN A 284 2.69 19.98 -15.29
CA ASN A 284 3.20 18.61 -15.15
C ASN A 284 2.16 17.50 -15.41
N PHE A 285 0.86 17.78 -15.37
CA PHE A 285 -0.19 16.75 -15.44
C PHE A 285 -1.13 16.85 -16.64
N ASN A 286 -0.80 17.66 -17.65
CA ASN A 286 -1.64 17.86 -18.84
C ASN A 286 -3.10 18.12 -18.44
N ILE A 287 -3.33 19.16 -17.66
CA ILE A 287 -4.68 19.52 -17.21
C ILE A 287 -5.37 20.36 -18.27
N VAL A 288 -6.63 20.02 -18.60
CA VAL A 288 -7.52 20.91 -19.35
C VAL A 288 -8.29 21.77 -18.38
N ASP A 289 -8.03 23.08 -18.38
CA ASP A 289 -8.82 24.02 -17.61
C ASP A 289 -10.24 24.18 -18.18
N PRO A 290 -11.26 24.37 -17.32
CA PRO A 290 -12.54 24.90 -17.74
C PRO A 290 -12.36 26.27 -18.40
N VAL A 291 -13.15 26.54 -19.44
CA VAL A 291 -13.16 27.83 -20.12
C VAL A 291 -14.29 28.67 -19.53
N GLN A 292 -13.94 29.86 -19.06
CA GLN A 292 -14.88 30.82 -18.50
C GLN A 292 -15.35 31.80 -19.56
N TYR A 293 -16.67 31.95 -19.68
CA TYR A 293 -17.32 33.03 -20.40
C TYR A 293 -17.89 34.02 -19.40
N ILE A 294 -17.50 35.30 -19.54
CA ILE A 294 -18.08 36.39 -18.76
C ILE A 294 -19.37 36.80 -19.46
N LEU A 295 -20.50 36.49 -18.83
CA LEU A 295 -21.82 36.84 -19.37
C LEU A 295 -22.17 38.29 -19.04
N ASP A 296 -21.84 38.72 -17.81
CA ASP A 296 -21.99 40.10 -17.37
C ASP A 296 -20.91 40.44 -16.33
N ALA A 297 -19.97 41.31 -16.71
CA ALA A 297 -18.89 41.74 -15.84
C ALA A 297 -19.37 42.61 -14.67
N LYS A 298 -20.41 43.43 -14.86
CA LYS A 298 -20.93 44.34 -13.81
C LYS A 298 -21.66 43.56 -12.73
N ALA A 299 -22.46 42.57 -13.13
CA ALA A 299 -23.16 41.68 -12.21
C ALA A 299 -22.30 40.49 -11.71
N LYS A 300 -21.02 40.42 -12.10
CA LYS A 300 -20.10 39.30 -11.79
C LYS A 300 -20.67 37.93 -12.18
N ARG A 301 -21.43 37.87 -13.28
CA ARG A 301 -22.00 36.63 -13.80
C ARG A 301 -21.07 36.02 -14.82
N SER A 302 -20.70 34.77 -14.60
CA SER A 302 -19.90 33.99 -15.53
C SER A 302 -20.45 32.58 -15.65
N PHE A 303 -20.18 31.97 -16.80
CA PHE A 303 -20.47 30.58 -17.08
C PHE A 303 -19.15 29.87 -17.34
N GLN A 304 -18.99 28.65 -16.84
CA GLN A 304 -17.81 27.83 -17.09
C GLN A 304 -18.23 26.56 -17.80
N TYR A 305 -17.48 26.17 -18.84
CA TYR A 305 -17.67 24.89 -19.50
C TYR A 305 -16.36 24.11 -19.56
N VAL A 306 -16.49 22.79 -19.52
CA VAL A 306 -15.37 21.86 -19.60
C VAL A 306 -15.19 21.43 -21.06
N PRO A 307 -14.05 21.72 -21.73
CA PRO A 307 -13.87 21.39 -23.14
C PRO A 307 -13.66 19.88 -23.37
N LEU A 308 -14.76 19.14 -23.51
CA LEU A 308 -14.76 17.67 -23.65
C LEU A 308 -13.82 17.16 -24.73
N LEU A 309 -13.82 17.81 -25.91
CA LEU A 309 -12.96 17.40 -27.02
C LEU A 309 -11.46 17.51 -26.63
N LYS A 310 -11.05 18.59 -25.97
CA LYS A 310 -9.66 18.76 -25.52
C LYS A 310 -9.28 17.71 -24.48
N ILE A 311 -10.20 17.38 -23.57
CA ILE A 311 -9.99 16.33 -22.56
C ILE A 311 -9.80 14.98 -23.22
N LEU A 312 -10.71 14.61 -24.13
CA LEU A 312 -10.63 13.34 -24.85
C LEU A 312 -9.34 13.27 -25.67
N HIS A 313 -8.94 14.35 -26.33
CA HIS A 313 -7.70 14.39 -27.09
C HIS A 313 -6.47 14.17 -26.20
N GLN A 314 -6.39 14.86 -25.06
CA GLN A 314 -5.29 14.65 -24.11
C GLN A 314 -5.30 13.25 -23.50
N LEU A 315 -6.47 12.71 -23.18
CA LEU A 315 -6.63 11.39 -22.56
C LEU A 315 -6.27 10.27 -23.55
N LEU A 316 -6.70 10.37 -24.81
CA LEU A 316 -6.39 9.41 -25.86
C LEU A 316 -4.96 9.52 -26.38
N ASN A 317 -4.29 10.67 -26.21
CA ASN A 317 -2.86 10.80 -26.49
C ASN A 317 -1.99 10.03 -25.47
N GLN A 318 -2.56 9.54 -24.37
CA GLN A 318 -1.85 8.67 -23.44
C GLN A 318 -1.83 7.24 -24.00
N THR A 319 -0.66 6.74 -24.40
CA THR A 319 -0.49 5.43 -25.06
C THR A 319 -1.16 4.28 -24.30
N ASN A 320 -1.02 4.25 -22.97
CA ASN A 320 -1.62 3.24 -22.12
C ASN A 320 -3.16 3.30 -22.10
N VAL A 321 -3.76 4.48 -22.25
CA VAL A 321 -5.20 4.65 -22.35
C VAL A 321 -5.68 4.25 -23.74
N PHE A 322 -4.98 4.71 -24.78
CA PHE A 322 -5.28 4.37 -26.17
C PHE A 322 -5.26 2.86 -26.40
N ILE A 323 -4.22 2.17 -25.93
CA ILE A 323 -4.11 0.70 -26.03
C ILE A 323 -5.33 0.03 -25.40
N LYS A 324 -5.77 0.46 -24.21
CA LYS A 324 -6.97 -0.11 -23.55
C LYS A 324 -8.25 0.13 -24.33
N VAL A 325 -8.38 1.30 -24.97
CA VAL A 325 -9.54 1.62 -25.81
C VAL A 325 -9.55 0.72 -27.06
N GLU A 326 -8.39 0.54 -27.70
CA GLU A 326 -8.24 -0.33 -28.88
C GLU A 326 -8.42 -1.82 -28.54
N GLU A 327 -7.85 -2.31 -27.44
CA GLU A 327 -8.04 -3.67 -26.96
C GLU A 327 -9.52 -3.98 -26.71
N ARG A 328 -10.25 -3.05 -26.09
CA ARG A 328 -11.69 -3.18 -25.87
C ARG A 328 -12.46 -3.27 -27.18
N ARG A 329 -12.12 -2.44 -28.17
CA ARG A 329 -12.72 -2.48 -29.51
C ARG A 329 -12.48 -3.83 -30.20
N ARG A 330 -11.26 -4.36 -30.14
CA ARG A 330 -10.94 -5.69 -30.70
C ARG A 330 -11.72 -6.81 -30.02
N GLN A 331 -11.87 -6.76 -28.71
CA GLN A 331 -12.66 -7.74 -27.96
C GLN A 331 -14.15 -7.74 -28.36
N GLN A 332 -14.70 -6.61 -28.79
CA GLN A 332 -16.09 -6.51 -29.27
C GLN A 332 -16.29 -7.16 -30.65
N GLN A 333 -15.25 -7.21 -31.49
CA GLN A 333 -15.32 -7.83 -32.82
C GLN A 333 -15.18 -9.35 -32.78
N ILE A 334 -14.62 -9.91 -31.70
CA ILE A 334 -14.48 -11.35 -31.52
C ILE A 334 -15.83 -11.93 -31.07
N VAL A 335 -16.64 -12.32 -32.06
CA VAL A 335 -17.83 -13.15 -31.85
C VAL A 335 -17.36 -14.50 -31.34
N SER A 336 -17.54 -14.80 -30.05
CA SER A 336 -17.37 -16.16 -29.53
C SER A 336 -18.72 -16.78 -29.22
N ASP A 337 -18.89 -18.06 -29.58
CA ASP A 337 -20.11 -18.88 -29.45
C ASP A 337 -20.63 -19.07 -28.01
N HIS A 338 -20.00 -18.42 -27.03
CA HIS A 338 -20.41 -18.40 -25.64
C HIS A 338 -20.64 -16.96 -25.20
N LEU A 339 -21.83 -16.43 -25.49
CA LEU A 339 -22.31 -15.11 -25.07
C LEU A 339 -22.34 -15.00 -23.54
N LYS A 340 -21.20 -14.70 -22.92
CA LYS A 340 -21.15 -14.19 -21.55
C LYS A 340 -21.39 -12.69 -21.62
N TYR A 341 -22.51 -12.23 -21.05
CA TYR A 341 -22.77 -10.82 -20.82
C TYR A 341 -21.67 -10.24 -19.92
N ARG A 342 -20.90 -9.29 -20.43
CA ARG A 342 -19.81 -8.60 -19.72
C ARG A 342 -20.10 -7.11 -19.57
N PHE A 343 -20.75 -6.50 -20.56
CA PHE A 343 -21.00 -5.06 -20.62
C PHE A 343 -22.38 -4.74 -21.18
N PHE A 344 -22.82 -3.49 -20.95
CA PHE A 344 -24.08 -2.98 -21.52
C PHE A 344 -24.08 -2.96 -23.06
N GLU A 345 -22.89 -2.94 -23.68
CA GLU A 345 -22.72 -2.99 -25.13
C GLU A 345 -23.00 -4.38 -25.74
N ASP A 346 -23.07 -5.45 -24.92
CA ASP A 346 -23.28 -6.81 -25.41
C ASP A 346 -24.74 -7.08 -25.81
N GLY A 347 -25.67 -6.21 -25.38
CA GLY A 347 -27.09 -6.33 -25.65
C GLY A 347 -27.44 -6.15 -27.12
N GLN A 348 -28.46 -6.89 -27.60
CA GLN A 348 -28.93 -6.80 -28.99
C GLN A 348 -29.33 -5.38 -29.40
N TYR A 349 -29.88 -4.57 -28.47
CA TYR A 349 -30.24 -3.18 -28.76
C TYR A 349 -29.03 -2.33 -29.13
N TYR A 350 -27.89 -2.53 -28.47
CA TYR A 350 -26.64 -1.83 -28.79
C TYR A 350 -26.10 -2.29 -30.15
N LYS A 351 -26.06 -3.61 -30.37
CA LYS A 351 -25.55 -4.24 -31.61
C LYS A 351 -26.39 -3.96 -32.85
N ASN A 352 -27.70 -3.77 -32.69
CA ASN A 352 -28.59 -3.46 -33.80
C ASN A 352 -28.67 -1.95 -34.10
N ASN A 353 -28.11 -1.11 -33.22
CA ASN A 353 -28.10 0.32 -33.40
C ASN A 353 -26.81 0.73 -34.16
N TYR A 354 -26.96 1.15 -35.42
CA TYR A 354 -25.83 1.57 -36.26
C TYR A 354 -25.03 2.75 -35.66
N PHE A 355 -25.70 3.65 -34.95
CA PHE A 355 -25.03 4.73 -34.22
C PHE A 355 -24.27 4.22 -32.98
N LEU A 356 -24.46 3.00 -32.49
CA LEU A 356 -23.70 2.51 -31.34
C LEU A 356 -22.66 1.45 -31.74
N SER A 357 -22.97 0.66 -32.77
CA SER A 357 -22.21 -0.52 -33.18
C SER A 357 -21.56 -0.41 -34.57
N GLY A 358 -21.63 0.77 -35.20
CA GLY A 358 -20.98 1.01 -36.49
C GLY A 358 -19.45 0.88 -36.44
N GLU A 359 -18.81 1.02 -37.61
CA GLU A 359 -17.36 0.79 -37.75
C GLU A 359 -16.50 1.86 -37.05
N GLU A 360 -17.01 3.08 -36.88
CA GLU A 360 -16.31 4.17 -36.22
C GLU A 360 -16.14 3.92 -34.71
N LEU A 361 -14.97 4.29 -34.17
CA LEU A 361 -14.74 4.24 -32.73
C LEU A 361 -15.63 5.27 -32.02
N ARG A 362 -16.50 4.79 -31.13
CA ARG A 362 -17.41 5.62 -30.34
C ARG A 362 -17.06 5.55 -28.87
N ILE A 363 -16.89 6.72 -28.25
CA ILE A 363 -16.58 6.85 -26.83
C ILE A 363 -17.78 7.46 -26.13
N SER A 364 -18.38 6.70 -25.22
CA SER A 364 -19.45 7.21 -24.35
C SER A 364 -18.85 8.07 -23.23
N VAL A 365 -19.35 9.29 -23.08
CA VAL A 365 -18.96 10.21 -22.00
C VAL A 365 -20.11 10.30 -21.02
N CYS A 366 -19.95 9.69 -19.85
CA CYS A 366 -20.90 9.82 -18.75
C CYS A 366 -20.52 11.02 -17.89
N LEU A 367 -21.39 12.03 -17.87
CA LEU A 367 -21.27 13.15 -16.94
C LEU A 367 -21.83 12.71 -15.58
N TYR A 368 -20.97 12.69 -14.57
CA TYR A 368 -21.38 12.42 -13.20
C TYR A 368 -21.47 13.76 -12.46
N VAL A 369 -22.58 13.95 -11.75
CA VAL A 369 -22.72 15.04 -10.77
C VAL A 369 -22.64 14.36 -9.41
N ASP A 370 -21.60 14.68 -8.64
CA ASP A 370 -21.53 14.33 -7.22
C ASP A 370 -22.58 15.22 -6.51
N ASP A 371 -23.73 14.65 -6.16
CA ASP A 371 -24.69 15.24 -5.21
C ASP A 371 -24.29 14.94 -3.76
#